data_AF-A0A7D3X908-F1
#
_entry.id   AF-A0A7D3X908-F1
#
_cell.length_a   1.000
_cell.length_b   1.000
_cell.length_c   1.000
_cell.angle_alpha   90.00
_cell.angle_beta   90.00
_cell.angle_gamma   90.00
#
_symmetry.space_group_name_H-M   'P 1'
#
loop_
_entity.id
_entity.type
_entity.pdbx_description
1 polymer ?
#
loop_
_entity_poly.entity_id
_entity_poly.type
_entity_poly.pdbx_seq_one_letter_code
_entity_poly.pdbx_strand_id
1 'polypeptide(L)'
;MKEQEVTRQHFVPRTYLKHFGQAEKGQDKIHRTLRDDPDATHVRQVSVAHACFQNDLYTLEGESSAERMALEDFYRISVEDHFDTVRQLLLNEKQVAAPEALRSKVLHTVATMLMRTTKILARHNEVIDRVLQQMMMLCEQTGHDTFDFDGEIHSIKGKTLGELRRQFRQEGQQGTVLTQLDLALRLGQAKQNDFAILVITLDEAAGEYITSDNPVVIWSLDRHNVAFNPEATLKLPSGPSTC
;
A
#
# COMPACT_ATOMS: atom_id res chain seq x y z
N MET A 1 -30.48 0.86 -10.37
CA MET A 1 -29.85 1.76 -9.39
C MET A 1 -28.43 1.99 -9.87
N LYS A 2 -27.94 3.25 -9.93
CA LYS A 2 -26.50 3.46 -10.11
C LYS A 2 -25.82 2.89 -8.86
N GLU A 3 -24.95 1.90 -9.03
CA GLU A 3 -24.06 1.47 -7.95
C GLU A 3 -23.27 2.71 -7.48
N GLN A 4 -23.26 2.92 -6.18
CA GLN A 4 -22.55 4.05 -5.60
C GLN A 4 -21.07 3.68 -5.49
N GLU A 5 -20.23 4.39 -6.23
CA GLU A 5 -18.79 4.20 -6.20
C GLU A 5 -18.18 4.54 -4.84
N VAL A 6 -17.15 3.79 -4.45
CA VAL A 6 -16.42 4.01 -3.21
C VAL A 6 -15.38 5.11 -3.45
N THR A 7 -15.66 6.32 -2.98
CA THR A 7 -14.71 7.44 -3.08
C THR A 7 -13.55 7.30 -2.10
N ARG A 8 -13.81 6.95 -0.84
CA ARG A 8 -12.76 6.80 0.19
C ARG A 8 -12.19 5.41 0.15
N GLN A 9 -11.01 5.28 -0.47
CA GLN A 9 -10.36 4.01 -0.70
C GLN A 9 -9.15 3.88 0.22
N HIS A 10 -9.10 2.78 0.95
CA HIS A 10 -8.14 2.55 2.03
C HIS A 10 -6.85 1.93 1.51
N PHE A 11 -5.70 2.56 1.71
CA PHE A 11 -4.41 1.97 1.33
C PHE A 11 -3.89 0.97 2.37
N VAL A 12 -4.36 1.04 3.61
CA VAL A 12 -4.22 -0.05 4.59
C VAL A 12 -5.59 -0.69 4.79
N PRO A 13 -5.73 -2.02 4.65
CA PRO A 13 -7.02 -2.68 4.76
C PRO A 13 -7.77 -2.35 6.05
N ARG A 14 -9.08 -2.12 5.98
CA ARG A 14 -9.90 -1.81 7.16
C ARG A 14 -9.97 -3.00 8.08
N THR A 15 -10.11 -4.21 7.53
CA THR A 15 -10.08 -5.47 8.29
C THR A 15 -8.80 -5.61 9.08
N TYR A 16 -7.64 -5.28 8.49
CA TYR A 16 -6.37 -5.20 9.20
C TYR A 16 -6.39 -4.22 10.37
N LEU A 17 -6.80 -2.96 10.13
CA LEU A 17 -6.80 -1.90 11.15
C LEU A 17 -7.70 -2.22 12.34
N LYS A 18 -8.82 -2.94 12.13
CA LYS A 18 -9.73 -3.34 13.21
C LYS A 18 -9.05 -4.19 14.29
N HIS A 19 -8.06 -4.99 13.93
CA HIS A 19 -7.30 -5.80 14.89
C HIS A 19 -6.40 -4.98 15.80
N PHE A 20 -6.21 -3.69 15.53
CA PHE A 20 -5.48 -2.74 16.38
C PHE A 20 -6.42 -1.77 17.09
N GLY A 21 -7.74 -1.95 16.92
CA GLY A 21 -8.74 -1.03 17.39
C GLY A 21 -9.60 -1.59 18.51
N GLN A 22 -10.41 -0.71 19.09
CA GLN A 22 -11.47 -1.06 20.04
C GLN A 22 -12.81 -0.61 19.47
N ALA A 23 -13.84 -1.43 19.67
CA ALA A 23 -15.20 -1.07 19.30
C ALA A 23 -15.78 -0.11 20.35
N GLU A 24 -16.02 1.13 19.96
CA GLU A 24 -16.64 2.15 20.80
C GLU A 24 -17.92 2.68 20.15
N LYS A 25 -19.06 2.56 20.84
CA LYS A 25 -20.37 3.05 20.35
C LYS A 25 -20.71 2.56 18.93
N GLY A 26 -20.36 1.31 18.62
CA GLY A 26 -20.61 0.69 17.31
C GLY A 26 -19.65 1.12 16.20
N GLN A 27 -18.55 1.80 16.53
CA GLN A 27 -17.50 2.17 15.59
C GLN A 27 -16.14 1.62 16.03
N ASP A 28 -15.43 0.98 15.11
CA ASP A 28 -14.04 0.58 15.33
C ASP A 28 -13.15 1.82 15.32
N LYS A 29 -12.40 2.03 16.41
CA LYS A 29 -11.45 3.13 16.56
C LYS A 29 -10.05 2.62 16.86
N ILE A 30 -9.06 3.29 16.29
CA ILE A 30 -7.64 3.04 16.53
C ILE A 30 -6.99 4.30 17.13
N HIS A 31 -5.93 4.09 17.91
CA HIS A 31 -5.05 5.16 18.34
C HIS A 31 -4.04 5.44 17.24
N ARG A 32 -3.80 6.71 16.93
CA ARG A 32 -2.77 7.14 15.97
C ARG A 32 -1.93 8.27 16.54
N THR A 33 -0.69 8.34 16.10
CA THR A 33 0.21 9.48 16.33
C THR A 33 1.01 9.78 15.06
N LEU A 34 1.70 10.92 15.04
CA LEU A 34 2.62 11.26 13.95
C LEU A 34 3.97 10.57 14.18
N ARG A 35 4.59 10.11 13.10
CA ARG A 35 5.88 9.41 13.16
C ARG A 35 6.98 10.24 13.86
N ASP A 36 7.01 11.53 13.57
CA ASP A 36 8.05 12.44 14.07
C ASP A 36 7.67 13.07 15.42
N ASP A 37 6.49 12.75 15.96
CA ASP A 37 6.00 13.22 17.24
C ASP A 37 5.20 12.12 17.96
N PRO A 38 5.88 11.06 18.44
CA PRO A 38 5.24 9.90 19.05
C PRO A 38 4.86 10.12 20.52
N ASP A 39 4.87 11.36 21.02
CA ASP A 39 4.51 11.64 22.42
C ASP A 39 3.07 11.17 22.70
N ALA A 40 2.89 10.54 23.86
CA ALA A 40 1.59 10.08 24.36
C ALA A 40 0.55 11.21 24.38
N THR A 41 0.96 12.47 24.58
CA THR A 41 0.05 13.62 24.54
C THR A 41 -0.52 13.91 23.15
N HIS A 42 0.12 13.41 22.09
CA HIS A 42 -0.30 13.61 20.70
C HIS A 42 -1.03 12.40 20.10
N VAL A 43 -1.18 11.33 20.89
CA VAL A 43 -1.98 10.16 20.52
C VAL A 43 -3.46 10.54 20.46
N ARG A 44 -4.09 10.29 19.31
CA ARG A 44 -5.52 10.57 19.08
C ARG A 44 -6.24 9.32 18.64
N GLN A 45 -7.46 9.15 19.13
CA GLN A 45 -8.36 8.13 18.60
C GLN A 45 -9.00 8.62 17.30
N VAL A 46 -9.05 7.73 16.30
CA VAL A 46 -9.78 7.94 15.05
C VAL A 46 -10.55 6.69 14.65
N SER A 47 -11.68 6.87 13.98
CA SER A 47 -12.38 5.74 13.38
C SER A 47 -11.54 5.11 12.28
N VAL A 48 -11.56 3.77 12.19
CA VAL A 48 -10.98 3.01 11.07
C VAL A 48 -11.52 3.50 9.72
N ALA A 49 -12.77 3.95 9.66
CA ALA A 49 -13.36 4.53 8.45
C ALA A 49 -12.66 5.82 7.97
N HIS A 50 -11.94 6.49 8.86
CA HIS A 50 -11.29 7.78 8.65
C HIS A 50 -9.75 7.70 8.82
N ALA A 51 -9.20 6.49 8.86
CA ALA A 51 -7.76 6.24 8.89
C ALA A 51 -7.29 5.65 7.56
N CYS A 52 -6.05 5.94 7.18
CA CYS A 52 -5.33 5.29 6.07
C CYS A 52 -6.12 5.22 4.74
N PHE A 53 -6.79 6.31 4.34
CA PHE A 53 -7.54 6.39 3.09
C PHE A 53 -7.09 7.58 2.24
N GLN A 54 -7.36 7.49 0.94
CA GLN A 54 -7.31 8.61 -0.01
C GLN A 54 -8.57 8.58 -0.87
N ASN A 55 -8.94 9.72 -1.43
CA ASN A 55 -10.08 9.79 -2.34
C ASN A 55 -9.63 9.28 -3.72
N ASP A 56 -10.43 8.39 -4.31
CA ASP A 56 -10.29 7.93 -5.70
C ASP A 56 -8.89 7.37 -6.03
N LEU A 57 -8.23 6.76 -5.04
CA LEU A 57 -6.88 6.23 -5.15
C LEU A 57 -6.75 5.14 -6.23
N TYR A 58 -7.70 4.21 -6.27
CA TYR A 58 -7.81 3.04 -7.15
C TYR A 58 -8.93 3.17 -8.18
N THR A 59 -9.58 4.32 -8.27
CA THR A 59 -10.59 4.57 -9.30
C THR A 59 -9.90 4.66 -10.66
N LEU A 60 -10.21 3.71 -11.54
CA LEU A 60 -9.67 3.67 -12.91
C LEU A 60 -10.54 4.51 -13.85
N GLU A 61 -10.00 4.83 -15.02
CA GLU A 61 -10.79 5.29 -16.15
C GLU A 61 -11.63 4.12 -16.70
N GLY A 62 -12.88 4.39 -17.07
CA GLY A 62 -13.81 3.37 -17.54
C GLY A 62 -15.21 3.92 -17.81
N GLU A 63 -15.96 3.27 -18.69
CA GLU A 63 -17.30 3.69 -19.09
C GLU A 63 -18.33 3.36 -18.00
N SER A 64 -18.14 2.21 -17.35
CA SER A 64 -19.03 1.70 -16.29
C SER A 64 -18.45 1.84 -14.88
N SER A 65 -19.33 1.84 -13.87
CA SER A 65 -18.90 1.80 -12.46
C SER A 65 -18.06 0.57 -12.12
N ALA A 66 -18.37 -0.57 -12.75
CA ALA A 66 -17.65 -1.82 -12.52
C ALA A 66 -16.21 -1.73 -13.05
N GLU A 67 -16.00 -1.13 -14.23
CA GLU A 67 -14.66 -0.91 -14.77
C GLU A 67 -13.85 0.06 -13.90
N ARG A 68 -14.48 1.17 -13.48
CA ARG A 68 -13.81 2.17 -12.63
C ARG A 68 -13.46 1.65 -11.24
N MET A 69 -14.31 0.78 -10.66
CA MET A 69 -14.09 0.18 -9.33
C MET A 69 -13.32 -1.14 -9.37
N ALA A 70 -12.91 -1.64 -10.56
CA ALA A 70 -12.33 -2.97 -10.71
C ALA A 70 -11.13 -3.22 -9.78
N LEU A 71 -10.27 -2.21 -9.58
CA LEU A 71 -9.11 -2.34 -8.70
C LEU A 71 -9.47 -2.30 -7.21
N GLU A 72 -10.45 -1.47 -6.81
CA GLU A 72 -10.96 -1.46 -5.45
C GLU A 72 -11.67 -2.78 -5.11
N ASP A 73 -12.49 -3.29 -6.03
CA ASP A 73 -13.13 -4.60 -5.90
C ASP A 73 -12.11 -5.73 -5.84
N PHE A 74 -11.04 -5.67 -6.64
CA PHE A 74 -9.93 -6.62 -6.56
C PHE A 74 -9.34 -6.63 -5.14
N TYR A 75 -9.02 -5.47 -4.55
CA TYR A 75 -8.45 -5.42 -3.20
C TYR A 75 -9.43 -5.88 -2.11
N ARG A 76 -10.72 -5.56 -2.25
CA ARG A 76 -11.75 -6.09 -1.34
C ARG A 76 -11.74 -7.62 -1.36
N ILE A 77 -11.85 -8.21 -2.54
CA ILE A 77 -11.99 -9.66 -2.71
C ILE A 77 -10.69 -10.41 -2.36
N SER A 78 -9.54 -9.88 -2.78
CA SER A 78 -8.26 -10.57 -2.63
C SER A 78 -7.61 -10.41 -1.24
N VAL A 79 -7.94 -9.33 -0.53
CA VAL A 79 -7.32 -8.98 0.75
C VAL A 79 -8.35 -8.85 1.87
N GLU A 80 -9.29 -7.91 1.77
CA GLU A 80 -10.21 -7.60 2.88
C GLU A 80 -11.08 -8.80 3.27
N ASP A 81 -11.73 -9.45 2.29
CA ASP A 81 -12.71 -10.53 2.52
C ASP A 81 -12.11 -11.79 3.17
N HIS A 82 -10.78 -11.91 3.21
CA HIS A 82 -10.09 -13.09 3.72
C HIS A 82 -9.08 -12.80 4.83
N PHE A 83 -8.84 -11.53 5.17
CA PHE A 83 -7.82 -11.15 6.14
C PHE A 83 -8.06 -11.82 7.51
N ASP A 84 -9.29 -11.80 8.02
CA ASP A 84 -9.63 -12.38 9.32
C ASP A 84 -9.41 -13.89 9.34
N THR A 85 -9.80 -14.58 8.26
CA THR A 85 -9.57 -16.02 8.09
C THR A 85 -8.07 -16.33 8.09
N VAL A 86 -7.28 -15.56 7.34
CA VAL A 86 -5.83 -15.72 7.30
C VAL A 86 -5.22 -15.51 8.69
N ARG A 87 -5.60 -14.43 9.39
CA ARG A 87 -5.11 -14.11 10.72
C ARG A 87 -5.44 -15.20 11.74
N GLN A 88 -6.68 -15.68 11.77
CA GLN A 88 -7.08 -16.76 12.69
C GLN A 88 -6.27 -18.04 12.51
N LEU A 89 -5.95 -18.40 11.26
CA LEU A 89 -5.13 -19.57 10.96
C LEU A 89 -3.66 -19.36 11.35
N LEU A 90 -3.12 -18.14 11.19
CA LEU A 90 -1.78 -17.81 11.64
C LEU A 90 -1.64 -17.83 13.17
N LEU A 91 -2.67 -17.43 13.90
CA LEU A 91 -2.67 -17.41 15.37
C LEU A 91 -3.00 -18.78 16.00
N ASN A 92 -3.34 -19.79 15.21
CA ASN A 92 -3.64 -21.12 15.72
C ASN A 92 -2.34 -21.88 16.04
N GLU A 93 -1.94 -21.87 17.31
CA GLU A 93 -0.72 -22.57 17.80
C GLU A 93 -0.73 -24.08 17.53
N LYS A 94 -1.90 -24.70 17.33
CA LYS A 94 -2.01 -26.14 17.02
C LYS A 94 -1.72 -26.45 15.56
N GLN A 95 -1.66 -25.44 14.69
CA GLN A 95 -1.45 -25.61 13.27
C GLN A 95 0.04 -25.70 12.94
N VAL A 96 0.54 -26.93 12.78
CA VAL A 96 1.96 -27.21 12.49
C VAL A 96 2.32 -26.94 11.02
N ALA A 97 1.33 -26.94 10.11
CA ALA A 97 1.54 -26.63 8.70
C ALA A 97 0.36 -25.86 8.09
N ALA A 98 0.67 -24.82 7.33
CA ALA A 98 -0.30 -24.07 6.55
C ALA A 98 -0.60 -24.82 5.22
N PRO A 99 -1.88 -25.10 4.89
CA PRO A 99 -2.25 -25.59 3.56
C PRO A 99 -1.71 -24.68 2.47
N GLU A 100 -1.38 -25.22 1.30
CA GLU A 100 -0.83 -24.45 0.19
C GLU A 100 -1.73 -23.27 -0.22
N ALA A 101 -3.04 -23.48 -0.25
CA ALA A 101 -4.01 -22.43 -0.50
C ALA A 101 -3.95 -21.29 0.53
N LEU A 102 -3.70 -21.60 1.81
CA LEU A 102 -3.51 -20.60 2.86
C LEU A 102 -2.17 -19.88 2.71
N ARG A 103 -1.10 -20.62 2.41
CA ARG A 103 0.24 -20.05 2.15
C ARG A 103 0.18 -19.01 1.03
N SER A 104 -0.43 -19.37 -0.10
CA SER A 104 -0.61 -18.46 -1.23
C SER A 104 -1.40 -17.21 -0.84
N LYS A 105 -2.49 -17.37 -0.07
CA LYS A 105 -3.28 -16.23 0.44
C LYS A 105 -2.45 -15.31 1.34
N VAL A 106 -1.70 -15.85 2.31
CA VAL A 106 -0.83 -15.07 3.20
C VAL A 106 0.17 -14.26 2.38
N LEU A 107 0.86 -14.92 1.45
CA LEU A 107 1.88 -14.27 0.63
C LEU A 107 1.27 -13.17 -0.24
N HIS A 108 0.14 -13.43 -0.88
CA HIS A 108 -0.54 -12.43 -1.71
C HIS A 108 -1.04 -11.25 -0.87
N THR A 109 -1.63 -11.49 0.30
CA THR A 109 -2.04 -10.43 1.24
C THR A 109 -0.86 -9.55 1.65
N VAL A 110 0.26 -10.16 2.07
CA VAL A 110 1.45 -9.41 2.51
C VAL A 110 2.11 -8.66 1.35
N ALA A 111 2.23 -9.28 0.17
CA ALA A 111 2.81 -8.63 -1.02
C ALA A 111 1.96 -7.44 -1.46
N THR A 112 0.64 -7.59 -1.48
CA THR A 112 -0.29 -6.51 -1.81
C THR A 112 -0.23 -5.39 -0.77
N MET A 113 -0.25 -5.70 0.52
CA MET A 113 -0.13 -4.68 1.58
C MET A 113 1.22 -3.95 1.58
N LEU A 114 2.30 -4.58 1.11
CA LEU A 114 3.59 -3.94 0.93
C LEU A 114 3.58 -2.92 -0.23
N MET A 115 2.99 -3.31 -1.36
CA MET A 115 3.02 -2.51 -2.59
C MET A 115 1.92 -1.43 -2.63
N ARG A 116 0.77 -1.68 -2.00
CA ARG A 116 -0.40 -0.80 -1.90
C ARG A 116 -0.18 0.31 -0.87
N THR A 117 0.95 1.03 -0.95
CA THR A 117 1.28 2.09 0.00
C THR A 117 1.48 3.44 -0.67
N THR A 118 1.07 4.51 0.04
CA THR A 118 1.30 5.89 -0.39
C THR A 118 2.79 6.23 -0.43
N LYS A 119 3.63 5.50 0.30
CA LYS A 119 5.09 5.68 0.28
C LYS A 119 5.71 5.30 -1.06
N ILE A 120 5.24 4.21 -1.69
CA ILE A 120 5.71 3.83 -3.03
C ILE A 120 5.25 4.86 -4.07
N LEU A 121 4.00 5.30 -3.97
CA LEU A 121 3.46 6.37 -4.81
C LEU A 121 4.26 7.67 -4.66
N ALA A 122 4.57 8.09 -3.43
CA ALA A 122 5.38 9.28 -3.16
C ALA A 122 6.78 9.16 -3.76
N ARG A 123 7.45 8.01 -3.59
CA ARG A 123 8.77 7.75 -4.19
C ARG A 123 8.73 7.76 -5.72
N HIS A 124 7.70 7.17 -6.33
CA HIS A 124 7.50 7.23 -7.77
C HIS A 124 7.37 8.68 -8.23
N ASN A 125 6.50 9.46 -7.58
CA ASN A 125 6.32 10.88 -7.87
C ASN A 125 7.61 11.69 -7.71
N GLU A 126 8.43 11.41 -6.68
CA GLU A 126 9.73 12.07 -6.51
C GLU A 126 10.71 11.76 -7.66
N VAL A 127 10.71 10.53 -8.19
CA VAL A 127 11.54 10.16 -9.35
C VAL A 127 11.06 10.92 -10.59
N ILE A 128 9.76 10.88 -10.88
CA ILE A 128 9.18 11.60 -12.03
C ILE A 128 9.42 13.10 -11.91
N ASP A 129 9.22 13.69 -10.72
CA ASP A 129 9.45 15.12 -10.47
C ASP A 129 10.90 15.55 -10.78
N ARG A 130 11.88 14.67 -10.54
CA ARG A 130 13.29 14.90 -10.89
C ARG A 130 13.53 14.77 -12.39
N VAL A 131 12.95 13.77 -13.04
CA VAL A 131 13.05 13.60 -14.49
C VAL A 131 12.45 14.81 -15.21
N LEU A 132 11.24 15.23 -14.84
CA LEU A 132 10.58 16.41 -15.42
C LEU A 132 11.39 17.68 -15.22
N GLN A 133 12.02 17.86 -14.07
CA GLN A 133 12.90 18.99 -13.82
C GLN A 133 14.13 18.96 -14.75
N GLN A 134 14.75 17.80 -14.94
CA GLN A 134 15.88 17.64 -15.85
C GLN A 134 15.48 17.87 -17.32
N MET A 135 14.33 17.35 -17.75
CA MET A 135 13.83 17.54 -19.10
C MET A 135 13.51 19.01 -19.38
N MET A 136 12.87 19.71 -18.43
CA MET A 136 12.58 21.14 -18.58
C MET A 136 13.87 21.97 -18.70
N MET A 137 14.86 21.71 -17.86
CA MET A 137 16.17 22.39 -17.96
C MET A 137 16.86 22.11 -19.29
N LEU A 138 16.80 20.88 -19.80
CA LEU A 138 17.40 20.52 -21.09
C LEU A 138 16.71 21.24 -22.26
N CYS A 139 15.38 21.27 -22.26
CA CYS A 139 14.57 22.00 -23.22
C CYS A 139 14.92 23.51 -23.23
N GLU A 140 15.00 24.13 -22.04
CA GLU A 140 15.41 25.54 -21.89
C GLU A 140 16.83 25.80 -22.43
N GLN A 141 17.77 24.89 -22.18
CA GLN A 141 19.16 25.02 -22.64
C GLN A 141 19.31 24.83 -24.14
N THR A 142 18.52 23.94 -24.74
CA THR A 142 18.60 23.58 -26.16
C THR A 142 17.69 24.43 -27.05
N GLY A 143 16.79 25.22 -26.45
CA GLY A 143 15.80 26.01 -27.18
C GLY A 143 14.67 25.16 -27.79
N HIS A 144 14.48 23.94 -27.28
CA HIS A 144 13.38 23.06 -27.70
C HIS A 144 12.22 23.16 -26.71
N ASP A 145 11.00 23.20 -27.22
CA ASP A 145 9.77 23.29 -26.41
C ASP A 145 9.14 21.91 -26.11
N THR A 146 9.84 20.82 -26.46
CA THR A 146 9.33 19.44 -26.39
C THR A 146 10.40 18.45 -25.96
N PHE A 147 10.00 17.38 -25.27
CA PHE A 147 10.83 16.21 -24.98
C PHE A 147 10.07 14.91 -25.22
N ASP A 148 10.80 13.82 -25.47
CA ASP A 148 10.27 12.46 -25.54
C ASP A 148 10.35 11.84 -24.13
N PHE A 149 9.25 11.27 -23.66
CA PHE A 149 9.22 10.45 -22.46
C PHE A 149 8.30 9.25 -22.70
N ASP A 150 8.86 8.05 -22.51
CA ASP A 150 8.16 6.78 -22.73
C ASP A 150 7.58 6.63 -24.15
N GLY A 151 8.22 7.23 -25.16
CA GLY A 151 7.78 7.19 -26.55
C GLY A 151 6.67 8.20 -26.88
N GLU A 152 6.29 9.04 -25.92
CA GLU A 152 5.35 10.14 -26.11
C GLU A 152 6.05 11.50 -26.13
N ILE A 153 5.64 12.36 -27.05
CA ILE A 153 6.19 13.72 -27.16
C ILE A 153 5.36 14.65 -26.28
N HIS A 154 6.01 15.21 -25.26
CA HIS A 154 5.40 16.18 -24.35
C HIS A 154 5.90 17.59 -24.63
N SER A 155 4.99 18.56 -24.65
CA SER A 155 5.35 19.98 -24.76
C SER A 155 5.42 20.67 -23.41
N ILE A 156 6.48 21.46 -23.22
CA ILE A 156 6.69 22.36 -22.08
C ILE A 156 6.29 23.80 -22.37
N LYS A 157 5.86 24.11 -23.60
CA LYS A 157 5.62 25.47 -24.05
C LYS A 157 4.60 26.18 -23.17
N GLY A 158 5.03 27.26 -22.52
CA GLY A 158 4.17 28.07 -21.65
C GLY A 158 3.74 27.37 -20.36
N LYS A 159 4.33 26.21 -20.03
CA LYS A 159 4.05 25.49 -18.79
C LYS A 159 5.15 25.74 -17.77
N THR A 160 4.75 25.91 -16.52
CA THR A 160 5.65 25.85 -15.37
C THR A 160 5.95 24.39 -15.00
N LEU A 161 7.06 24.15 -14.29
CA LEU A 161 7.37 22.83 -13.73
C LEU A 161 6.24 22.28 -12.86
N GLY A 162 5.54 23.15 -12.12
CA GLY A 162 4.41 22.77 -11.28
C GLY A 162 3.21 22.27 -12.08
N GLU A 163 2.89 22.92 -13.21
CA GLU A 163 1.82 22.50 -14.10
C GLU A 163 2.15 21.19 -14.81
N LEU A 164 3.40 21.03 -15.27
CA LEU A 164 3.87 19.80 -15.89
C LEU A 164 3.79 18.61 -14.91
N ARG A 165 4.25 18.80 -13.67
CA ARG A 165 4.12 17.78 -12.61
C ARG A 165 2.67 17.41 -12.33
N ARG A 166 1.76 18.39 -12.26
CA ARG A 166 0.34 18.13 -12.04
C ARG A 166 -0.27 17.31 -13.18
N GLN A 167 0.06 17.66 -14.42
CA GLN A 167 -0.40 16.94 -15.61
C GLN A 167 0.06 15.47 -15.57
N PHE A 168 1.36 15.23 -15.40
CA PHE A 168 1.93 13.87 -15.33
C PHE A 168 1.35 13.04 -14.20
N ARG A 169 1.03 13.65 -13.05
CA ARG A 169 0.38 12.93 -11.94
C ARG A 169 -1.06 12.53 -12.26
N GLN A 170 -1.80 13.39 -12.96
CA GLN A 170 -3.19 13.11 -13.35
C GLN A 170 -3.22 12.00 -14.41
N GLU A 171 -2.39 12.11 -15.44
CA GLU A 171 -2.30 11.12 -16.53
C GLU A 171 -1.69 9.79 -16.03
N GLY A 172 -0.70 9.85 -15.14
CA GLY A 172 0.04 8.69 -14.65
C GLY A 172 -0.57 7.99 -13.43
N GLN A 173 -1.64 8.51 -12.81
CA GLN A 173 -2.20 7.92 -11.58
C GLN A 173 -2.61 6.46 -11.80
N GLN A 174 -3.41 6.20 -12.84
CA GLN A 174 -3.85 4.85 -13.18
C GLN A 174 -2.67 3.93 -13.47
N GLY A 175 -1.71 4.37 -14.29
CA GLY A 175 -0.51 3.60 -14.59
C GLY A 175 0.29 3.23 -13.33
N THR A 176 0.37 4.16 -12.37
CA THR A 176 1.08 3.94 -11.12
C THR A 176 0.41 2.88 -10.25
N VAL A 177 -0.91 2.96 -10.05
CA VAL A 177 -1.62 1.99 -9.20
C VAL A 177 -1.70 0.59 -9.83
N LEU A 178 -1.78 0.51 -11.16
CA LEU A 178 -1.68 -0.75 -11.90
C LEU A 178 -0.26 -1.34 -11.79
N THR A 179 0.77 -0.51 -11.85
CA THR A 179 2.16 -0.95 -11.61
C THR A 179 2.35 -1.47 -10.19
N GLN A 180 1.75 -0.84 -9.18
CA GLN A 180 1.77 -1.36 -7.80
C GLN A 180 1.16 -2.75 -7.71
N LEU A 181 0.02 -2.98 -8.38
CA LEU A 181 -0.62 -4.30 -8.44
C LEU A 181 0.27 -5.33 -9.16
N ASP A 182 0.80 -5.00 -10.33
CA ASP A 182 1.70 -5.88 -11.09
C ASP A 182 2.93 -6.28 -10.26
N LEU A 183 3.56 -5.31 -9.57
CA LEU A 183 4.68 -5.58 -8.67
C LEU A 183 4.29 -6.49 -7.49
N ALA A 184 3.09 -6.32 -6.93
CA ALA A 184 2.59 -7.19 -5.87
C ALA A 184 2.39 -8.63 -6.35
N LEU A 185 1.80 -8.80 -7.53
CA LEU A 185 1.57 -10.11 -8.15
C LEU A 185 2.90 -10.80 -8.48
N ARG A 186 3.83 -10.09 -9.10
CA ARG A 186 5.17 -10.61 -9.41
C ARG A 186 5.95 -10.99 -8.16
N LEU A 187 5.86 -10.19 -7.10
CA LEU A 187 6.50 -10.52 -5.83
C LEU A 187 5.90 -11.80 -5.22
N GLY A 188 4.58 -11.93 -5.25
CA GLY A 188 3.89 -13.14 -4.81
C GLY A 188 4.34 -14.37 -5.59
N GLN A 189 4.42 -14.28 -6.92
CA GLN A 189 4.91 -15.36 -7.78
C GLN A 189 6.38 -15.70 -7.49
N ALA A 190 7.25 -14.69 -7.38
CA ALA A 190 8.68 -14.89 -7.15
C ALA A 190 8.97 -15.61 -5.83
N LYS A 191 8.15 -15.40 -4.79
CA LYS A 191 8.32 -16.03 -3.47
C LYS A 191 7.45 -17.28 -3.27
N GLN A 192 6.55 -17.62 -4.19
CA GLN A 192 5.51 -18.65 -3.99
C GLN A 192 6.08 -20.03 -3.62
N ASN A 193 7.22 -20.41 -4.22
CA ASN A 193 7.79 -21.74 -4.06
C ASN A 193 8.80 -21.85 -2.91
N ASP A 194 9.32 -20.72 -2.41
CA ASP A 194 10.41 -20.70 -1.45
C ASP A 194 10.19 -19.62 -0.39
N PHE A 195 9.30 -19.93 0.55
CA PHE A 195 9.08 -19.10 1.73
C PHE A 195 8.55 -19.93 2.90
N ALA A 196 8.94 -19.50 4.11
CA ALA A 196 8.38 -19.96 5.37
C ALA A 196 7.54 -18.85 6.01
N ILE A 197 6.55 -19.25 6.79
CA ILE A 197 5.74 -18.34 7.62
C ILE A 197 6.18 -18.56 9.06
N LEU A 198 6.60 -17.48 9.72
CA LEU A 198 6.95 -17.46 11.13
C LEU A 198 6.04 -16.48 11.85
N VAL A 199 5.40 -16.94 12.93
CA VAL A 199 4.58 -16.13 13.81
C VAL A 199 5.35 -15.89 15.10
N ILE A 200 5.50 -14.63 15.49
CA ILE A 200 6.25 -14.21 16.67
C ILE A 200 5.29 -13.45 17.57
N THR A 201 5.11 -13.95 18.79
CA THR A 201 4.38 -13.24 19.84
C THR A 201 5.35 -12.33 20.60
N LEU A 202 4.97 -11.07 20.77
CA LEU A 202 5.73 -10.11 21.56
C LEU A 202 5.19 -10.09 22.99
N ASP A 203 6.08 -9.89 23.97
CA ASP A 203 5.71 -9.81 25.38
C ASP A 203 4.96 -8.50 25.66
N GLU A 204 3.73 -8.61 26.17
CA GLU A 204 2.90 -7.47 26.57
C GLU A 204 3.51 -6.70 27.74
N ALA A 205 4.29 -7.35 28.60
CA ALA A 205 4.97 -6.70 29.72
C ALA A 205 6.17 -5.83 29.29
N ALA A 206 6.67 -6.00 28.07
CA ALA A 206 7.84 -5.27 27.58
C ALA A 206 7.54 -3.83 27.13
N GLY A 207 6.26 -3.47 26.97
CA GLY A 207 5.84 -2.08 26.74
C GLY A 207 4.77 -1.91 25.67
N GLU A 208 4.56 -0.65 25.27
CA GLU A 208 3.62 -0.28 24.22
C GLU A 208 4.27 -0.43 22.83
N TYR A 209 3.52 -0.97 21.87
CA TYR A 209 3.97 -1.18 20.51
C TYR A 209 3.20 -0.31 19.53
N ILE A 210 3.92 0.24 18.54
CA ILE A 210 3.36 1.10 17.50
C ILE A 210 3.66 0.48 16.13
N THR A 211 2.64 0.42 15.27
CA THR A 211 2.77 0.04 13.85
C THR A 211 2.63 1.27 12.94
N SER A 212 3.04 1.14 11.68
CA SER A 212 2.97 2.20 10.68
C SER A 212 1.77 2.01 9.75
N ASP A 213 1.30 3.12 9.17
CA ASP A 213 0.44 3.16 7.97
C ASP A 213 1.07 2.54 6.71
N ASN A 214 2.30 2.04 6.82
CA ASN A 214 2.99 1.14 5.90
C ASN A 214 3.31 -0.16 6.65
N PRO A 215 2.32 -1.05 6.86
CA PRO A 215 2.40 -2.08 7.88
C PRO A 215 3.38 -3.22 7.55
N VAL A 216 3.73 -3.42 6.27
CA VAL A 216 4.70 -4.43 5.86
C VAL A 216 6.09 -3.83 5.75
N VAL A 217 7.05 -4.41 6.47
CA VAL A 217 8.46 -4.01 6.45
C VAL A 217 9.30 -5.11 5.79
N ILE A 218 10.23 -4.70 4.92
CA ILE A 218 11.23 -5.57 4.30
C ILE A 218 12.48 -5.56 5.17
N TRP A 219 12.99 -6.74 5.49
CA TRP A 219 14.23 -6.90 6.25
C TRP A 219 15.11 -7.97 5.63
N SER A 220 16.39 -7.67 5.45
CA SER A 220 17.42 -8.61 5.00
C SER A 220 18.70 -8.43 5.82
N LEU A 221 19.43 -9.53 6.04
CA LEU A 221 20.70 -9.53 6.78
C LEU A 221 21.80 -8.76 6.04
N ASP A 222 21.81 -8.85 4.72
CA ASP A 222 22.77 -8.18 3.83
C ASP A 222 22.49 -6.67 3.66
N ARG A 223 21.48 -6.14 4.37
CA ARG A 223 20.98 -4.76 4.29
C ARG A 223 20.43 -4.34 2.92
N HIS A 224 20.34 -5.25 1.95
CA HIS A 224 19.60 -5.03 0.70
C HIS A 224 18.12 -5.32 0.96
N ASN A 225 17.46 -4.35 1.60
CA ASN A 225 16.03 -4.39 1.93
C ASN A 225 15.15 -4.16 0.68
N VAL A 226 15.29 -5.05 -0.30
CA VAL A 226 14.55 -5.06 -1.57
C VAL A 226 13.56 -6.22 -1.55
N ALA A 227 12.31 -5.97 -1.92
CA ALA A 227 11.26 -6.99 -1.81
C ALA A 227 11.55 -8.24 -2.65
N PHE A 228 12.16 -8.06 -3.82
CA PHE A 228 12.56 -9.13 -4.74
C PHE A 228 13.86 -9.85 -4.36
N ASN A 229 14.54 -9.42 -3.29
CA ASN A 229 15.64 -10.22 -2.74
C ASN A 229 15.06 -11.55 -2.20
N PRO A 230 15.54 -12.72 -2.68
CA PRO A 230 15.10 -14.02 -2.18
C PRO A 230 15.27 -14.16 -0.66
N GLU A 231 16.36 -13.61 -0.11
CA GLU A 231 16.69 -13.66 1.32
C GLU A 231 15.89 -12.65 2.17
N ALA A 232 15.19 -11.71 1.54
CA ALA A 232 14.42 -10.72 2.27
C ALA A 232 13.17 -11.35 2.92
N THR A 233 13.03 -11.06 4.21
CA THR A 233 11.86 -11.37 5.02
C THR A 233 10.86 -10.21 4.97
N LEU A 234 9.59 -10.54 4.77
CA LEU A 234 8.48 -9.60 4.87
C LEU A 234 7.86 -9.73 6.26
N LYS A 235 7.78 -8.63 7.01
CA LYS A 235 7.24 -8.60 8.37
C LYS A 235 5.95 -7.80 8.40
N LEU A 236 4.89 -8.37 8.94
CA LEU A 236 3.58 -7.73 9.11
C LEU A 236 3.14 -7.90 10.56
N PRO A 237 2.96 -6.83 11.35
CA PRO A 237 2.32 -6.91 12.66
C PRO A 237 0.85 -7.33 12.47
N SER A 238 0.35 -8.33 13.19
CA SER A 238 -1.02 -8.85 13.04
C SER A 238 -2.01 -8.32 14.10
N GLY A 239 -1.54 -7.48 15.01
CA GLY A 239 -2.32 -6.98 16.16
C GLY A 239 -2.15 -7.86 17.40
N PRO A 240 -2.63 -7.41 18.57
CA PRO A 240 -2.63 -8.19 19.80
C PRO A 240 -3.26 -9.58 19.61
N SER A 241 -2.71 -10.59 20.28
CA SER A 241 -3.16 -11.99 20.19
C SER A 241 -4.51 -12.23 20.87
N THR A 242 -5.07 -11.24 21.56
CA THR A 242 -6.23 -11.38 22.44
C THR A 242 -7.53 -10.81 21.84
N CYS A 243 -8.52 -11.69 21.68
CA CYS A 243 -9.86 -11.54 22.25
C CYS A 243 -10.19 -12.83 22.98
#